data_AF-R9K0R8-F1
#
_entry.id   AF-R9K0R8-F1
#
_cell.length_a   1.000
_cell.length_b   1.000
_cell.length_c   1.000
_cell.angle_alpha   90.00
_cell.angle_beta   90.00
_cell.angle_gamma   90.00
#
_symmetry.space_group_name_H-M   'P 1'
#
loop_
_entity.id
_entity.type
_entity.pdbx_description
1 polymer ?
#
loop_
_entity_poly.entity_id
_entity_poly.type
_entity_poly.pdbx_seq_one_letter_code
_entity_poly.pdbx_strand_id
1 'polypeptide(L)'
;MAGVIPKETADLIKKFCMECESTDAVSIADKLMEMECVRMRGPEHHYLVSAVLLTAYCNEYKIEKKEMLVKAYVRVNTIPVGVCALYGSCGTVMGAGAAVSILLSVNPFSKEDLQRVNLITAGVQSHLAKYGGPRCCKRAVWIAVSEAVRGMNRCMGCNLPVTLQVCKYTKRNSECQAAKCEFYIRRGYKKVTGL
;
A
#
# COMPACT_ATOMS: atom_id res chain seq x y z
N MET A 1 -2.92 -8.03 -22.13
CA MET A 1 -1.80 -8.14 -21.16
C MET A 1 -2.36 -8.12 -19.74
N ALA A 2 -2.74 -9.28 -19.18
CA ALA A 2 -2.95 -9.39 -17.74
C ALA A 2 -1.56 -9.60 -17.11
N GLY A 3 -0.95 -8.55 -16.58
CA GLY A 3 0.32 -8.70 -15.89
C GLY A 3 0.08 -9.32 -14.52
N VAL A 4 0.38 -10.61 -14.42
CA VAL A 4 0.29 -11.39 -13.17
C VAL A 4 1.45 -10.98 -12.26
N ILE A 5 1.22 -11.00 -10.95
CA ILE A 5 2.29 -10.79 -9.97
C ILE A 5 3.25 -11.99 -10.07
N PRO A 6 4.56 -11.79 -10.28
CA PRO A 6 5.50 -12.91 -10.32
C PRO A 6 5.44 -13.69 -9.02
N LYS A 7 5.21 -15.01 -9.10
CA LYS A 7 4.98 -15.86 -7.93
C LYS A 7 6.15 -15.79 -6.94
N GLU A 8 7.39 -15.85 -7.43
CA GLU A 8 8.60 -15.74 -6.61
C GLU A 8 8.66 -14.42 -5.84
N THR A 9 8.27 -13.30 -6.48
CA THR A 9 8.20 -12.00 -5.81
C THR A 9 7.13 -11.99 -4.72
N ALA A 10 5.96 -12.58 -4.99
CA ALA A 10 4.90 -12.70 -3.99
C ALA A 10 5.31 -13.59 -2.81
N ASP A 11 6.00 -14.70 -3.06
CA ASP A 11 6.49 -15.61 -2.02
C ASP A 11 7.54 -14.92 -1.13
N LEU A 12 8.44 -14.13 -1.71
CA LEU A 12 9.41 -13.32 -0.96
C LEU A 12 8.73 -12.24 -0.10
N ILE A 13 7.75 -11.52 -0.65
CA ILE A 13 6.95 -10.55 0.11
C ILE A 13 6.22 -11.24 1.28
N LYS A 14 5.58 -12.38 1.00
CA LYS A 14 4.86 -13.15 2.02
C LYS A 14 5.80 -13.61 3.12
N LYS A 15 6.96 -14.17 2.78
CA LYS A 15 7.96 -14.64 3.74
C LYS A 15 8.40 -13.51 4.67
N PHE A 16 8.75 -12.35 4.10
CA PHE A 16 9.11 -11.17 4.89
C PHE A 16 7.99 -10.74 5.84
N CYS A 17 6.75 -10.69 5.37
CA CYS A 17 5.58 -10.33 6.19
C CYS A 17 5.29 -11.33 7.33
N MET A 18 5.53 -12.63 7.10
CA MET A 18 5.39 -13.66 8.13
C MET A 18 6.40 -13.47 9.26
N GLU A 19 7.66 -13.14 8.93
CA GLU A 19 8.76 -12.94 9.88
C GLU A 19 8.76 -11.54 10.53
N CYS A 20 8.00 -10.59 9.98
CA CYS A 20 7.98 -9.21 10.47
C CYS A 20 7.04 -9.03 11.68
N GLU A 21 7.54 -8.39 12.75
CA GLU A 21 6.77 -8.09 13.97
C GLU A 21 6.34 -6.62 14.10
N SER A 22 6.72 -5.76 13.15
CA SER A 22 6.39 -4.33 13.20
C SER A 22 4.87 -4.10 13.06
N THR A 23 4.34 -3.10 13.75
CA THR A 23 2.95 -2.66 13.63
C THR A 23 2.80 -1.43 12.72
N ASP A 24 3.90 -0.94 12.14
CA ASP A 24 3.89 0.19 11.21
C ASP A 24 3.91 -0.29 9.75
N ALA A 25 2.73 -0.31 9.13
CA ALA A 25 2.57 -0.74 7.75
C ALA A 25 3.44 0.07 6.77
N VAL A 26 3.67 1.36 7.04
CA VAL A 26 4.48 2.23 6.17
C VAL A 26 5.95 1.84 6.24
N SER A 27 6.47 1.58 7.44
CA SER A 27 7.84 1.08 7.64
C SER A 27 8.06 -0.30 7.02
N ILE A 28 7.08 -1.20 7.12
CA ILE A 28 7.13 -2.52 6.46
C ILE A 28 7.19 -2.34 4.94
N ALA A 29 6.34 -1.47 4.38
CA ALA A 29 6.31 -1.19 2.95
C ALA A 29 7.64 -0.63 2.44
N ASP A 30 8.25 0.28 3.20
CA ASP A 30 9.52 0.91 2.82
C ASP A 30 10.68 -0.10 2.74
N LYS A 31 10.72 -1.09 3.65
CA LYS A 31 11.68 -2.21 3.62
C LYS A 31 11.42 -3.13 2.44
N LEU A 32 10.18 -3.56 2.22
CA LEU A 32 9.83 -4.42 1.08
C LEU A 32 10.16 -3.77 -0.26
N MET A 33 9.95 -2.45 -0.39
CA MET A 33 10.24 -1.74 -1.64
C MET A 33 11.74 -1.59 -1.94
N GLU A 34 12.64 -1.88 -1.00
CA GLU A 34 14.09 -1.95 -1.21
C GLU A 34 14.55 -3.27 -1.81
N MET A 35 13.76 -4.34 -1.66
CA MET A 35 14.09 -5.64 -2.20
C MET A 35 14.28 -5.55 -3.72
N GLU A 36 15.29 -6.25 -4.22
CA GLU A 36 15.64 -6.24 -5.65
C GLU A 36 14.48 -6.73 -6.54
N CYS A 37 13.71 -7.71 -6.05
CA CYS A 37 12.53 -8.24 -6.75
C CYS A 37 11.37 -7.24 -6.85
N VAL A 38 11.37 -6.15 -6.06
CA VAL A 38 10.31 -5.12 -6.09
C VAL A 38 10.76 -3.95 -6.97
N ARG A 39 10.36 -4.00 -8.24
CA ARG A 39 10.77 -3.05 -9.28
C ARG A 39 10.27 -1.64 -8.99
N MET A 40 10.73 -0.66 -9.79
CA MET A 40 10.21 0.70 -9.73
C MET A 40 8.73 0.80 -10.16
N ARG A 41 8.31 -0.10 -11.06
CA ARG A 41 6.95 -0.22 -11.59
C ARG A 41 6.63 -1.70 -11.77
N GLY A 42 5.45 -2.12 -11.36
CA GLY A 42 5.01 -3.50 -11.57
C GLY A 42 3.81 -3.89 -10.69
N PRO A 43 3.12 -4.99 -11.03
CA PRO A 43 1.95 -5.47 -10.31
C PRO A 43 2.25 -5.96 -8.88
N GLU A 44 3.52 -6.25 -8.54
CA GLU A 44 3.93 -6.65 -7.18
C GLU A 44 3.55 -5.63 -6.10
N HIS A 45 3.44 -4.34 -6.47
CA HIS A 45 3.00 -3.30 -5.54
C HIS A 45 1.55 -3.47 -5.09
N HIS A 46 0.71 -4.18 -5.86
CA HIS A 46 -0.68 -4.44 -5.48
C HIS A 46 -0.74 -5.37 -4.28
N TYR A 47 0.01 -6.49 -4.32
CA TYR A 47 0.11 -7.42 -3.20
C TYR A 47 0.88 -6.84 -2.03
N LEU A 48 1.97 -6.10 -2.29
CA LEU A 48 2.74 -5.43 -1.25
C LEU A 48 1.84 -4.58 -0.34
N VAL A 49 0.97 -3.73 -0.91
CA VAL A 49 0.06 -2.89 -0.11
C VAL A 49 -0.87 -3.74 0.76
N SER A 50 -1.47 -4.80 0.22
CA SER A 50 -2.34 -5.66 1.03
C SER A 50 -1.58 -6.36 2.14
N ALA A 51 -0.40 -6.90 1.81
CA ALA A 51 0.41 -7.68 2.73
C ALA A 51 0.87 -6.85 3.94
N VAL A 52 1.32 -5.61 3.72
CA VAL A 52 1.80 -4.76 4.82
C VAL A 52 0.68 -4.27 5.74
N LEU A 53 -0.49 -3.96 5.20
CA LEU A 53 -1.66 -3.55 5.99
C LEU A 53 -2.14 -4.71 6.87
N LEU A 54 -2.26 -5.91 6.30
CA LEU A 54 -2.61 -7.11 7.04
C LEU A 54 -1.56 -7.44 8.11
N THR A 55 -0.28 -7.36 7.76
CA THR A 55 0.82 -7.66 8.69
C THR A 55 0.80 -6.73 9.90
N ALA A 56 0.73 -5.42 9.66
CA ALA A 56 0.69 -4.42 10.72
C ALA A 56 -0.51 -4.61 11.66
N TYR A 57 -1.71 -4.77 11.09
CA TYR A 57 -2.92 -5.04 11.85
C TYR A 57 -2.81 -6.32 12.68
N CYS A 58 -2.39 -7.42 12.06
CA CYS A 58 -2.26 -8.70 12.74
C CYS A 58 -1.22 -8.67 13.86
N ASN A 59 -0.12 -7.94 13.68
CA ASN A 59 0.92 -7.78 14.70
C ASN A 59 0.44 -6.98 15.92
N GLU A 60 -0.35 -5.93 15.67
CA GLU A 60 -0.92 -5.08 16.72
C GLU A 60 -1.92 -5.88 17.57
N TYR A 61 -2.85 -6.59 16.92
CA TYR A 61 -3.94 -7.30 17.59
C TYR A 61 -3.65 -8.77 17.88
N LYS A 62 -2.40 -9.23 17.65
CA LYS A 62 -1.97 -10.62 17.87
C LYS A 62 -2.82 -11.66 17.15
N ILE A 63 -3.15 -11.38 15.89
CA ILE A 63 -3.95 -12.24 15.01
C ILE A 63 -3.03 -13.03 14.07
N GLU A 64 -3.41 -14.27 13.74
CA GLU A 64 -2.69 -15.07 12.75
C GLU A 64 -2.84 -14.48 11.34
N LYS A 65 -1.70 -14.23 10.66
CA LYS A 65 -1.67 -13.52 9.37
C LYS A 65 -1.47 -14.43 8.16
N LYS A 66 -1.06 -15.68 8.33
CA LYS A 66 -0.70 -16.59 7.22
C LYS A 66 -1.81 -16.75 6.18
N GLU A 67 -3.03 -17.04 6.64
CA GLU A 67 -4.16 -17.27 5.73
C GLU A 67 -4.62 -15.97 5.07
N MET A 68 -4.60 -14.85 5.81
CA MET A 68 -4.97 -13.54 5.29
C MET A 68 -4.04 -13.09 4.16
N LEU A 69 -2.72 -13.32 4.31
CA LEU A 69 -1.73 -13.04 3.27
C LEU A 69 -1.97 -13.86 1.99
N VAL A 70 -2.33 -15.14 2.14
CA VAL A 70 -2.68 -15.99 0.98
C VAL A 70 -3.95 -15.49 0.28
N LYS A 71 -5.01 -15.17 1.04
CA LYS A 71 -6.25 -14.60 0.49
C LYS A 71 -5.99 -13.29 -0.24
N ALA A 72 -5.15 -12.43 0.32
CA ALA A 72 -4.78 -11.16 -0.29
C ALA A 72 -4.08 -11.36 -1.64
N TYR A 73 -3.09 -12.26 -1.70
CA TYR A 73 -2.40 -12.57 -2.95
C TYR A 73 -3.38 -13.04 -4.03
N VAL A 74 -4.23 -14.04 -3.72
CA VAL A 74 -5.22 -14.57 -4.67
C VAL A 74 -6.12 -13.46 -5.20
N ARG A 75 -6.60 -12.58 -4.32
CA ARG A 75 -7.50 -11.49 -4.70
C ARG A 75 -6.82 -10.45 -5.60
N VAL A 76 -5.66 -9.95 -5.20
CA VAL A 76 -4.98 -8.84 -5.91
C VAL A 76 -4.23 -9.29 -7.16
N ASN A 77 -3.90 -10.57 -7.29
CA ASN A 77 -3.27 -11.12 -8.48
C ASN A 77 -4.20 -11.11 -9.72
N THR A 78 -5.50 -10.89 -9.51
CA THR A 78 -6.48 -10.72 -10.60
C THR A 78 -6.54 -9.28 -11.14
N ILE A 79 -5.89 -8.32 -10.46
CA ILE A 79 -5.91 -6.91 -10.86
C ILE A 79 -5.06 -6.71 -12.12
N PRO A 80 -5.63 -6.21 -13.23
CA PRO A 80 -4.87 -5.97 -14.46
C PRO A 80 -3.76 -4.94 -14.28
N VAL A 81 -2.64 -5.15 -14.97
CA VAL A 81 -1.60 -4.12 -15.09
C VAL A 81 -2.15 -2.91 -15.85
N GLY A 82 -1.79 -1.72 -15.39
CA GLY A 82 -2.26 -0.48 -15.99
C GLY A 82 -3.67 -0.07 -15.56
N VAL A 83 -4.30 -0.78 -14.62
CA VAL A 83 -5.66 -0.47 -14.13
C VAL A 83 -5.84 1.00 -13.72
N CYS A 84 -4.76 1.62 -13.20
CA CYS A 84 -4.74 3.04 -12.85
C CYS A 84 -5.09 3.98 -14.01
N ALA A 85 -4.61 3.69 -15.23
CA ALA A 85 -4.84 4.53 -16.40
C ALA A 85 -6.04 4.04 -17.22
N LEU A 86 -6.27 2.73 -17.27
CA LEU A 86 -7.31 2.12 -18.10
C LEU A 86 -8.70 2.12 -17.45
N TYR A 87 -8.77 2.14 -16.12
CA TYR A 87 -10.03 2.07 -15.35
C TYR A 87 -10.14 3.19 -14.30
N GLY A 88 -9.18 4.11 -14.24
CA GLY A 88 -9.19 5.24 -13.31
C GLY A 88 -8.96 4.91 -11.82
N SER A 89 -8.72 3.65 -11.47
CA SER A 89 -8.46 3.21 -10.10
C SER A 89 -7.10 2.56 -9.97
N CYS A 90 -6.27 3.03 -9.04
CA CYS A 90 -4.93 2.49 -8.88
C CYS A 90 -4.96 1.08 -8.28
N GLY A 91 -4.13 0.15 -8.78
CA GLY A 91 -4.06 -1.19 -8.20
C GLY A 91 -3.63 -1.21 -6.73
N THR A 92 -2.97 -0.16 -6.23
CA THR A 92 -2.69 0.00 -4.79
C THR A 92 -3.93 0.40 -3.97
N VAL A 93 -4.89 1.13 -4.57
CA VAL A 93 -6.21 1.40 -3.96
C VAL A 93 -6.98 0.10 -3.81
N MET A 94 -7.03 -0.68 -4.88
CA MET A 94 -7.66 -2.00 -4.88
C MET A 94 -6.98 -2.95 -3.89
N GLY A 95 -5.64 -2.90 -3.78
CA GLY A 95 -4.88 -3.65 -2.77
C GLY A 95 -5.21 -3.24 -1.34
N ALA A 96 -5.36 -1.95 -1.06
CA ALA A 96 -5.81 -1.47 0.25
C ALA A 96 -7.23 -1.96 0.57
N GLY A 97 -8.17 -1.82 -0.36
CA GLY A 97 -9.52 -2.34 -0.22
C GLY A 97 -9.58 -3.86 0.00
N ALA A 98 -8.74 -4.61 -0.72
CA ALA A 98 -8.62 -6.06 -0.56
C ALA A 98 -8.20 -6.45 0.87
N ALA A 99 -7.21 -5.76 1.46
CA ALA A 99 -6.78 -6.00 2.83
C ALA A 99 -7.89 -5.68 3.84
N VAL A 100 -8.49 -4.49 3.77
CA VAL A 100 -9.56 -4.09 4.70
C VAL A 100 -10.76 -5.04 4.58
N SER A 101 -11.15 -5.42 3.36
CA SER A 101 -12.22 -6.38 3.13
C SER A 101 -11.92 -7.75 3.75
N ILE A 102 -10.66 -8.21 3.73
CA ILE A 102 -10.25 -9.47 4.37
C ILE A 102 -10.36 -9.34 5.90
N LEU A 103 -9.89 -8.23 6.48
CA LEU A 103 -9.95 -8.01 7.94
C LEU A 103 -11.39 -7.99 8.46
N LEU A 104 -12.28 -7.31 7.74
CA LEU A 104 -13.69 -7.17 8.12
C LEU A 104 -14.58 -8.31 7.58
N SER A 105 -14.01 -9.29 6.87
CA SER A 105 -14.76 -10.38 6.20
C SER A 105 -15.94 -9.89 5.33
N VAL A 106 -15.72 -8.78 4.60
CA VAL A 106 -16.75 -8.09 3.82
C VAL A 106 -17.16 -8.89 2.58
N ASN A 107 -18.45 -8.89 2.29
CA ASN A 107 -19.03 -9.37 1.04
C ASN A 107 -20.00 -8.31 0.45
N PRO A 108 -20.52 -8.50 -0.77
CA PRO A 108 -21.39 -7.51 -1.43
C PRO A 108 -22.70 -7.18 -0.69
N PHE A 109 -23.12 -8.02 0.27
CA PHE A 109 -24.33 -7.82 1.08
C PHE A 109 -24.03 -7.26 2.47
N SER A 110 -22.75 -7.06 2.81
CA SER A 110 -22.37 -6.35 4.03
C SER A 110 -22.90 -4.91 3.98
N LYS A 111 -23.43 -4.43 5.11
CA LYS A 111 -23.97 -3.07 5.23
C LYS A 111 -22.86 -2.08 5.60
N GLU A 112 -22.63 -1.87 6.89
CA GLU A 112 -21.71 -0.85 7.39
C GLU A 112 -20.26 -1.17 7.01
N ASP A 113 -19.85 -2.44 6.98
CA ASP A 113 -18.48 -2.80 6.61
C ASP A 113 -18.16 -2.57 5.13
N LEU A 114 -19.15 -2.72 4.24
CA LEU A 114 -18.98 -2.34 2.84
C LEU A 114 -18.75 -0.84 2.72
N GLN A 115 -19.51 -0.04 3.49
CA GLN A 115 -19.30 1.40 3.56
C GLN A 115 -17.90 1.74 4.09
N ARG A 116 -17.43 1.09 5.16
CA ARG A 116 -16.08 1.31 5.72
C ARG A 116 -14.98 1.05 4.70
N VAL A 117 -15.03 -0.09 3.99
CA VAL A 117 -14.05 -0.40 2.92
C VAL A 117 -14.03 0.71 1.87
N ASN A 118 -15.21 1.15 1.41
CA ASN A 118 -15.31 2.19 0.38
C ASN A 118 -14.84 3.56 0.86
N LEU A 119 -15.12 3.95 2.11
CA LEU A 119 -14.63 5.20 2.68
C LEU A 119 -13.10 5.21 2.78
N ILE A 120 -12.50 4.09 3.16
CA ILE A 120 -11.05 3.96 3.26
C ILE A 120 -10.41 4.05 1.86
N THR A 121 -10.92 3.31 0.88
CA THR A 121 -10.40 3.36 -0.49
C THR A 121 -10.65 4.70 -1.18
N ALA A 122 -11.77 5.37 -0.89
CA ALA A 122 -12.03 6.72 -1.38
C ALA A 122 -11.01 7.73 -0.85
N GLY A 123 -10.57 7.62 0.41
CA GLY A 123 -9.49 8.43 0.96
C GLY A 123 -8.16 8.23 0.22
N VAL A 124 -7.79 6.97 0.00
CA VAL A 124 -6.59 6.61 -0.78
C VAL A 124 -6.67 7.16 -2.20
N GLN A 125 -7.78 6.92 -2.91
CA GLN A 125 -7.99 7.37 -4.28
C GLN A 125 -7.97 8.90 -4.38
N SER A 126 -8.62 9.59 -3.45
CA SER A 126 -8.66 11.06 -3.42
C SER A 126 -7.28 11.66 -3.24
N HIS A 127 -6.43 11.05 -2.40
CA HIS A 127 -5.04 11.49 -2.27
C HIS A 127 -4.25 11.22 -3.56
N LEU A 128 -4.36 10.01 -4.13
CA LEU A 128 -3.66 9.69 -5.39
C LEU A 128 -4.07 10.61 -6.55
N ALA A 129 -5.33 11.01 -6.62
CA ALA A 129 -5.87 11.89 -7.66
C ALA A 129 -5.26 13.30 -7.66
N LYS A 130 -4.58 13.71 -6.58
CA LYS A 130 -3.81 14.96 -6.55
C LYS A 130 -2.58 14.93 -7.48
N TYR A 131 -2.19 13.76 -7.96
CA TYR A 131 -1.03 13.57 -8.81
C TYR A 131 -1.42 13.17 -10.24
N GLY A 132 -0.99 13.97 -11.22
CA GLY A 132 -1.03 13.58 -12.63
C GLY A 132 0.05 12.56 -13.01
N GLY A 133 0.09 12.22 -14.30
CA GLY A 133 1.12 11.34 -14.87
C GLY A 133 2.48 12.00 -15.11
N PRO A 134 3.53 11.21 -15.42
CA PRO A 134 3.56 9.75 -15.35
C PRO A 134 3.46 9.22 -13.91
N ARG A 135 2.81 8.06 -13.73
CA ARG A 135 2.58 7.46 -12.40
C ARG A 135 3.91 6.99 -11.78
N CYS A 136 4.08 7.26 -10.49
CA CYS A 136 5.10 6.61 -9.66
C CYS A 136 4.46 5.51 -8.76
N CYS A 137 4.86 4.24 -8.93
CA CYS A 137 4.32 3.14 -8.11
C CYS A 137 4.77 3.21 -6.64
N LYS A 138 6.02 3.66 -6.38
CA LYS A 138 6.55 3.82 -5.01
C LYS A 138 5.77 4.89 -4.23
N ARG A 139 5.54 6.06 -4.82
CA ARG A 139 4.63 7.09 -4.26
C ARG A 139 3.24 6.51 -4.00
N ALA A 140 2.70 5.77 -4.96
CA ALA A 140 1.35 5.21 -4.83
C ALA A 140 1.24 4.20 -3.68
N VAL A 141 2.29 3.44 -3.37
CA VAL A 141 2.35 2.56 -2.20
C VAL A 141 2.33 3.37 -0.91
N TRP A 142 3.22 4.36 -0.74
CA TRP A 142 3.26 5.15 0.50
C TRP A 142 1.94 5.87 0.77
N ILE A 143 1.33 6.48 -0.25
CA ILE A 143 0.00 7.10 -0.13
C ILE A 143 -1.05 6.05 0.24
N ALA A 144 -1.10 4.92 -0.48
CA ALA A 144 -2.11 3.91 -0.22
C ALA A 144 -2.02 3.34 1.18
N VAL A 145 -0.82 3.03 1.65
CA VAL A 145 -0.63 2.47 2.99
C VAL A 145 -0.94 3.52 4.06
N SER A 146 -0.40 4.74 3.95
CA SER A 146 -0.63 5.79 4.96
C SER A 146 -2.10 6.22 5.06
N GLU A 147 -2.78 6.43 3.92
CA GLU A 147 -4.20 6.77 3.91
C GLU A 147 -5.09 5.60 4.33
N ALA A 148 -4.74 4.37 3.97
CA ALA A 148 -5.46 3.20 4.44
C ALA A 148 -5.35 3.06 5.95
N VAL A 149 -4.15 3.20 6.54
CA VAL A 149 -3.98 3.17 8.01
C VAL A 149 -4.79 4.29 8.68
N ARG A 150 -4.71 5.53 8.18
CA ARG A 150 -5.54 6.64 8.69
C ARG A 150 -7.03 6.32 8.59
N GLY A 151 -7.46 5.73 7.49
CA GLY A 151 -8.82 5.27 7.28
C GLY A 151 -9.24 4.17 8.24
N MET A 152 -8.39 3.16 8.47
CA MET A 152 -8.63 2.09 9.44
C MET A 152 -8.76 2.66 10.86
N ASN A 153 -7.88 3.58 11.25
CA ASN A 153 -7.97 4.22 12.57
C ASN A 153 -9.30 4.99 12.73
N ARG A 154 -9.74 5.71 11.70
CA ARG A 154 -11.01 6.47 11.74
C ARG A 154 -12.26 5.59 11.64
N CYS A 155 -12.27 4.61 10.73
CA CYS A 155 -13.48 3.88 10.34
C CYS A 155 -13.64 2.53 11.05
N MET A 156 -12.55 1.97 11.59
CA MET A 156 -12.52 0.68 12.30
C MET A 156 -12.10 0.84 13.77
N GLY A 157 -11.79 2.05 14.23
CA GLY A 157 -11.34 2.28 15.60
C GLY A 157 -9.96 1.70 15.91
N CYS A 158 -9.10 1.54 14.89
CA CYS A 158 -7.75 1.03 15.07
C CYS A 158 -6.80 2.08 15.69
N ASN A 159 -5.67 1.61 16.24
CA ASN A 159 -4.58 2.46 16.71
C ASN A 159 -3.24 2.09 16.05
N LEU A 160 -3.18 2.13 14.72
CA LEU A 160 -1.97 1.80 13.97
C LEU A 160 -1.12 3.06 13.70
N PRO A 161 0.22 3.00 13.85
CA PRO A 161 1.11 4.12 13.59
C PRO A 161 1.23 4.44 12.08
N VAL A 162 1.59 5.69 11.78
CA VAL A 162 1.85 6.17 10.40
C VAL A 162 3.16 6.92 10.37
N THR A 163 4.26 6.21 10.07
CA THR A 163 5.57 6.85 9.90
C THR A 163 5.63 7.71 8.64
N LEU A 164 6.21 8.91 8.77
CA LEU A 164 6.51 9.80 7.64
C LEU A 164 7.63 9.25 6.77
N GLN A 165 7.49 9.40 5.45
CA GLN A 165 8.43 8.83 4.49
C GLN A 165 9.16 9.89 3.67
N VAL A 166 10.36 9.53 3.27
CA VAL A 166 11.26 10.33 2.44
C VAL A 166 11.68 9.48 1.25
N CYS A 167 11.55 10.04 0.04
CA CYS A 167 11.83 9.28 -1.17
C CYS A 167 13.34 9.02 -1.37
N LYS A 168 13.71 7.74 -1.44
CA LYS A 168 15.03 7.26 -1.85
C LYS A 168 15.14 6.87 -3.34
N TYR A 169 14.03 6.94 -4.09
CA TYR A 169 13.95 6.45 -5.47
C TYR A 169 14.04 7.53 -6.54
N THR A 170 14.21 8.80 -6.18
CA THR A 170 14.23 9.94 -7.12
C THR A 170 15.15 9.69 -8.31
N LYS A 171 16.39 9.26 -8.07
CA LYS A 171 17.38 9.02 -9.14
C LYS A 171 17.13 7.74 -9.95
N ARG A 172 16.32 6.81 -9.43
CA ARG A 172 15.99 5.52 -10.05
C ARG A 172 14.73 5.58 -10.91
N ASN A 173 14.02 6.72 -10.91
CA ASN A 173 12.78 6.91 -11.65
C ASN A 173 13.00 7.97 -12.73
N SER A 174 13.16 7.56 -13.99
CA SER A 174 13.33 8.47 -15.14
C SER A 174 12.16 9.46 -15.28
N GLU A 175 10.97 9.09 -14.82
CA GLU A 175 9.74 9.88 -14.88
C GLU A 175 9.42 10.56 -13.53
N CYS A 176 10.43 10.78 -12.67
CA CYS A 176 10.23 11.43 -11.38
C CYS A 176 9.71 12.87 -11.55
N GLN A 177 8.64 13.21 -10.84
CA GLN A 177 8.07 14.56 -10.83
C GLN A 177 8.76 15.51 -9.82
N ALA A 178 9.85 15.05 -9.18
CA ALA A 178 10.69 15.80 -8.24
C ALA A 178 9.87 16.66 -7.26
N ALA A 179 10.04 17.99 -7.29
CA ALA A 179 9.41 18.93 -6.36
C ALA A 179 7.87 18.93 -6.35
N LYS A 180 7.21 18.27 -7.32
CA LYS A 180 5.74 18.08 -7.30
C LYS A 180 5.31 16.88 -6.44
N CYS A 181 6.24 16.10 -5.89
CA CYS A 181 5.97 14.91 -5.07
C CYS A 181 6.17 15.24 -3.58
N GLU A 182 5.19 14.93 -2.72
CA GLU A 182 5.28 15.22 -1.28
C GLU A 182 6.45 14.51 -0.58
N PHE A 183 6.87 13.35 -1.09
CA PHE A 183 8.00 12.59 -0.54
C PHE A 183 9.37 13.11 -1.01
N TYR A 184 9.43 14.14 -1.84
CA TYR A 184 10.69 14.67 -2.37
C TYR A 184 11.36 15.62 -1.37
N ILE A 185 12.60 15.33 -0.99
CA ILE A 185 13.45 16.29 -0.28
C ILE A 185 14.19 17.15 -1.29
N ARG A 186 13.97 18.47 -1.23
CA ARG A 186 14.87 19.45 -1.87
C ARG A 186 16.23 19.40 -1.17
N ARG A 187 17.30 19.12 -1.92
CA ARG A 187 18.68 19.27 -1.41
C ARG A 187 18.83 20.70 -0.88
N GLY A 188 19.14 20.85 0.41
CA GLY A 188 19.26 22.13 1.12
C GLY A 188 18.26 22.36 2.26
N TYR A 189 17.23 21.52 2.40
CA TYR A 189 16.31 21.61 3.53
C TYR A 189 16.94 20.93 4.77
N LYS A 190 17.50 21.72 5.69
CA LYS A 190 17.86 21.23 7.02
C LYS A 190 16.57 20.86 7.75
N LYS A 191 16.50 19.63 8.26
CA LYS A 191 15.44 19.18 9.17
C LYS A 191 15.45 20.16 10.36
N VAL A 192 14.40 20.98 10.52
CA VAL A 192 14.19 21.69 11.79
C VAL A 192 13.74 20.62 12.76
N THR A 193 14.68 20.08 13.53
CA THR A 193 14.38 19.29 14.71
C THR A 193 14.15 20.26 15.86
N GLY A 194 12.91 20.37 16.33
CA GLY A 194 12.56 21.02 17.60
C GLY A 194 11.54 22.14 17.45
N LEU A 195 10.30 21.84 17.82
CA LEU A 195 9.51 22.52 18.85
C LEU A 195 8.44 21.53 19.34
#